data_AF-A0A0C2Z7W4-F1
#
_entry.id   AF-A0A0C2Z7W4-F1
#
_cell.length_a   1.000
_cell.length_b   1.000
_cell.length_c   1.000
_cell.angle_alpha   90.00
_cell.angle_beta   90.00
_cell.angle_gamma   90.00
#
_symmetry.space_group_name_H-M   'P 1'
#
loop_
_entity.id
_entity.type
_entity.pdbx_description
1 polymer ?
#
loop_
_entity_poly.entity_id
_entity_poly.type
_entity_poly.pdbx_seq_one_letter_code
_entity_poly.pdbx_strand_id
1 'polypeptide(L)'
;MQPHQPLSAAEKEHRTAQMASRQISAAQRKNHDVLLNEAVQSLSNEFEVKVQVIAAIHNITDEKVRKLLGGYKYYRNPCSTQLANAIIHDKVHKVNEGRACGEKLSLQQIRELARDDPKYQDMSQDEKDELLRTLTEYRTLKNMSVRTMNAAASRDAQSTLEYVFKVLDGLALCTGVYVCLFTTRGHVYDSSQPFWYGTDNVMDFWEDVMDLEANEIIRKLEQWA
;
A
#
# COMPACT_ATOMS: atom_id res chain seq x y z
N MET A 1 29.53 19.51 -11.21
CA MET A 1 28.26 19.97 -11.82
C MET A 1 28.59 20.55 -13.18
N GLN A 2 28.08 19.97 -14.27
CA GLN A 2 28.13 20.64 -15.57
C GLN A 2 27.07 21.76 -15.58
N PRO A 3 27.37 22.95 -16.12
CA PRO A 3 26.37 23.99 -16.29
C PRO A 3 25.28 23.49 -17.24
N HIS A 4 24.01 23.69 -16.87
CA HIS A 4 22.88 23.41 -17.74
C HIS A 4 23.04 24.25 -19.02
N GLN A 5 23.30 23.60 -20.15
CA GLN A 5 23.24 24.28 -21.43
C GLN A 5 21.77 24.53 -21.79
N PRO A 6 21.41 25.73 -22.27
CA PRO A 6 20.08 25.96 -22.79
C PRO A 6 19.85 25.03 -24.00
N LEU A 7 18.67 24.42 -24.06
CA LEU A 7 18.26 23.55 -25.16
C LEU A 7 18.53 24.23 -26.51
N SER A 8 19.12 23.48 -27.44
CA SER A 8 19.31 23.87 -28.83
C SER A 8 17.96 24.11 -29.51
N ALA A 9 17.95 24.84 -30.63
CA ALA A 9 16.72 25.11 -31.38
C ALA A 9 16.01 23.81 -31.81
N ALA A 10 16.77 22.79 -32.21
CA ALA A 10 16.24 21.48 -32.60
C ALA A 10 15.61 20.72 -31.42
N GLU A 11 16.22 20.79 -30.22
CA GLU A 11 15.66 20.17 -29.01
C GLU A 11 14.40 20.89 -28.53
N LYS A 12 14.35 22.23 -28.66
CA LYS A 12 13.15 23.03 -28.37
C LYS A 12 12.00 22.66 -29.30
N GLU A 13 12.28 22.49 -30.59
CA GLU A 13 11.28 22.11 -31.60
C GLU A 13 10.78 20.67 -31.41
N HIS A 14 11.66 19.74 -31.05
CA HIS A 14 11.26 18.39 -30.63
C HIS A 14 10.38 18.41 -29.38
N ARG A 15 10.72 19.24 -28.38
CA ARG A 15 9.93 19.37 -27.14
C ARG A 15 8.54 19.95 -27.42
N THR A 16 8.41 20.98 -28.27
CA THR A 16 7.10 21.52 -28.66
C THR A 16 6.27 20.54 -29.46
N ALA A 17 6.87 19.79 -30.39
CA ALA A 17 6.17 18.73 -31.11
C ALA A 17 5.68 17.62 -30.17
N GLN A 18 6.50 17.24 -29.17
CA GLN A 18 6.13 16.26 -28.16
C GLN A 18 5.00 16.76 -27.26
N MET A 19 5.04 18.02 -26.80
CA MET A 19 3.96 18.65 -26.03
C MET A 19 2.65 18.69 -26.82
N ALA A 20 2.69 19.07 -28.11
CA ALA A 20 1.50 19.09 -28.96
C ALA A 20 0.90 17.69 -29.15
N SER A 21 1.76 16.67 -29.36
CA SER A 21 1.32 15.27 -29.46
C SER A 21 0.71 14.76 -28.14
N ARG A 22 1.29 15.13 -27.00
CA ARG A 22 0.74 14.84 -25.66
C ARG A 22 -0.61 15.52 -25.45
N GLN A 23 -0.76 16.79 -25.81
CA GLN A 23 -2.03 17.51 -25.69
C GLN A 23 -3.16 16.89 -26.51
N ILE A 24 -2.89 16.46 -27.74
CA ILE A 24 -3.87 15.76 -28.58
C ILE A 24 -4.28 14.43 -27.92
N SER A 25 -3.31 13.67 -27.43
CA SER A 25 -3.54 12.40 -26.75
C SER A 25 -4.33 12.59 -25.45
N ALA A 26 -3.99 13.60 -24.66
CA ALA A 26 -4.67 13.95 -23.42
C ALA A 26 -6.13 14.40 -23.67
N ALA A 27 -6.39 15.17 -24.72
CA ALA A 27 -7.75 15.54 -25.12
C ALA A 27 -8.58 14.32 -25.54
N GLN A 28 -7.99 13.39 -26.29
CA GLN A 28 -8.64 12.13 -26.66
C GLN A 28 -8.94 11.25 -25.45
N ARG A 29 -7.99 11.14 -24.51
CA ARG A 29 -8.19 10.43 -23.25
C ARG A 29 -9.31 11.06 -22.42
N LYS A 30 -9.33 12.38 -22.25
CA LYS A 30 -10.41 13.09 -21.54
C LYS A 30 -11.79 12.79 -22.13
N ASN A 31 -11.92 12.80 -23.46
CA ASN A 31 -13.19 12.46 -24.11
C ASN A 31 -13.58 11.00 -23.88
N HIS A 32 -12.61 10.08 -23.95
CA HIS A 32 -12.84 8.68 -23.65
C HIS A 32 -13.22 8.47 -22.17
N ASP A 33 -12.59 9.17 -21.24
CA ASP A 33 -12.86 9.08 -19.80
C ASP A 33 -14.23 9.64 -19.44
N VAL A 34 -14.70 10.69 -20.13
CA VAL A 34 -16.07 11.18 -19.97
C VAL A 34 -17.07 10.11 -20.39
N LEU A 35 -16.89 9.51 -21.58
CA LEU A 35 -17.76 8.43 -22.06
C LEU A 35 -17.71 7.20 -21.15
N LEU A 36 -16.53 6.86 -20.63
CA LEU A 36 -16.34 5.78 -19.68
C LEU A 36 -17.06 6.08 -18.36
N ASN A 37 -16.93 7.31 -17.82
CA ASN A 37 -17.61 7.72 -16.60
C ASN A 37 -19.14 7.71 -16.76
N GLU A 38 -19.67 8.17 -17.89
CA GLU A 38 -21.10 8.10 -18.19
C GLU A 38 -21.59 6.65 -18.21
N ALA A 39 -20.85 5.76 -18.87
CA ALA A 39 -21.16 4.33 -18.91
C ALA A 39 -21.11 3.70 -17.50
N VAL A 40 -20.10 4.05 -16.70
CA VAL A 40 -19.94 3.56 -15.31
C VAL A 40 -21.06 4.09 -14.42
N GLN A 41 -21.47 5.35 -14.55
CA GLN A 41 -22.59 5.92 -13.80
C GLN A 41 -23.92 5.24 -14.17
N SER A 42 -24.18 5.02 -15.46
CA SER A 42 -25.36 4.27 -15.91
C SER A 42 -25.40 2.87 -15.31
N LEU A 43 -24.27 2.15 -15.36
CA LEU A 43 -24.14 0.82 -14.77
C LEU A 43 -24.34 0.85 -13.25
N SER A 44 -23.80 1.86 -12.55
CA SER A 44 -23.97 2.03 -11.10
C SER A 44 -25.45 2.24 -10.76
N ASN A 45 -26.16 3.09 -11.51
CA ASN A 45 -27.58 3.35 -11.30
C ASN A 45 -28.42 2.08 -11.54
N GLU A 46 -28.15 1.34 -12.61
CA GLU A 46 -28.80 0.04 -12.86
C GLU A 46 -28.53 -0.96 -11.73
N PHE A 47 -27.30 -0.97 -11.20
CA PHE A 47 -26.92 -1.81 -10.10
C PHE A 47 -27.68 -1.46 -8.81
N GLU A 48 -27.85 -0.17 -8.51
CA GLU A 48 -28.63 0.29 -7.34
C GLU A 48 -30.08 -0.18 -7.40
N VAL A 49 -30.71 -0.04 -8.57
CA VAL A 49 -32.10 -0.50 -8.80
C VAL A 49 -32.19 -2.02 -8.59
N LYS A 50 -31.24 -2.80 -9.13
CA LYS A 50 -31.20 -4.26 -8.96
C LYS A 50 -31.00 -4.66 -7.49
N VAL A 51 -30.16 -3.94 -6.75
CA VAL A 51 -29.96 -4.15 -5.30
C VAL A 51 -31.26 -3.95 -4.53
N GLN A 52 -31.98 -2.86 -4.80
CA GLN A 52 -33.26 -2.56 -4.14
C GLN A 52 -34.32 -3.61 -4.43
N VAL A 53 -34.38 -4.10 -5.68
CA VAL A 53 -35.30 -5.18 -6.07
C VAL A 53 -35.01 -6.47 -5.29
N ILE A 54 -33.74 -6.88 -5.19
CA ILE A 54 -33.33 -8.08 -4.44
C ILE A 54 -33.64 -7.91 -2.94
N ALA A 55 -33.35 -6.74 -2.38
CA ALA A 55 -33.65 -6.39 -1.00
C ALA A 55 -35.14 -6.51 -0.69
N ALA A 56 -35.99 -5.98 -1.57
CA ALA A 56 -37.45 -6.05 -1.46
C ALA A 56 -37.99 -7.49 -1.61
N ILE A 57 -37.50 -8.27 -2.58
CA ILE A 57 -37.93 -9.66 -2.80
C ILE A 57 -37.63 -10.54 -1.58
N HIS A 58 -36.47 -10.33 -0.94
CA HIS A 58 -36.02 -11.18 0.16
C HIS A 58 -36.25 -10.57 1.56
N ASN A 59 -36.87 -9.39 1.67
CA ASN A 59 -37.03 -8.64 2.91
C ASN A 59 -35.72 -8.48 3.70
N ILE A 60 -34.65 -8.13 2.97
CA ILE A 60 -33.30 -7.91 3.50
C ILE A 60 -32.90 -6.46 3.24
N THR A 61 -32.05 -5.87 4.07
CA THR A 61 -31.55 -4.50 3.83
C THR A 61 -30.65 -4.41 2.58
N ASP A 62 -30.74 -3.30 1.86
CA ASP A 62 -29.88 -2.98 0.70
C ASP A 62 -28.39 -3.15 1.04
N GLU A 63 -27.99 -2.74 2.25
CA GLU A 63 -26.62 -2.88 2.75
C GLU A 63 -26.17 -4.34 2.79
N LYS A 64 -27.04 -5.27 3.23
CA LYS A 64 -26.71 -6.69 3.27
C LYS A 64 -26.63 -7.29 1.87
N VAL A 65 -27.45 -6.85 0.92
CA VAL A 65 -27.34 -7.25 -0.50
C VAL A 65 -26.03 -6.72 -1.11
N ARG A 66 -25.68 -5.45 -0.88
CA ARG A 66 -24.40 -4.87 -1.33
C ARG A 66 -23.20 -5.61 -0.73
N LYS A 67 -23.28 -6.01 0.54
CA LYS A 67 -22.22 -6.79 1.21
C LYS A 67 -22.04 -8.19 0.60
N LEU A 68 -23.14 -8.82 0.17
CA LEU A 68 -23.10 -10.12 -0.50
C LEU A 68 -22.57 -10.01 -1.94
N LEU A 69 -22.97 -8.97 -2.68
CA LEU A 69 -22.53 -8.72 -4.07
C LEU A 69 -21.09 -8.21 -4.16
N GLY A 70 -20.67 -7.37 -3.22
CA GLY A 70 -19.30 -6.89 -3.07
C GLY A 70 -18.30 -7.98 -2.67
N GLY A 71 -18.79 -9.23 -2.51
CA GLY A 71 -18.03 -10.47 -2.54
C GLY A 71 -16.69 -10.37 -1.83
N TYR A 72 -16.68 -10.22 -0.51
CA TYR A 72 -15.48 -10.40 0.32
C TYR A 72 -14.21 -9.64 -0.16
N LYS A 73 -14.32 -8.59 -0.99
CA LYS A 73 -13.19 -7.73 -1.37
C LYS A 73 -12.95 -6.67 -0.30
N TYR A 74 -13.06 -7.07 0.96
CA TYR A 74 -12.39 -6.31 1.99
C TYR A 74 -10.91 -6.65 1.84
N TYR A 75 -10.09 -5.61 1.72
CA TYR A 75 -8.71 -5.61 2.17
C TYR A 75 -8.56 -6.67 3.25
N ARG A 76 -7.59 -7.57 3.08
CA ARG A 76 -7.25 -8.49 4.16
C ARG A 76 -6.77 -7.57 5.28
N ASN A 77 -7.68 -7.20 6.19
CA ASN A 77 -7.36 -6.37 7.34
C ASN A 77 -6.13 -7.02 7.95
N PRO A 78 -5.09 -6.25 8.29
CA PRO A 78 -3.90 -6.80 8.92
C PRO A 78 -4.38 -7.74 10.02
N CYS A 79 -4.00 -9.02 9.92
CA CYS A 79 -4.66 -10.09 10.67
C CYS A 79 -4.80 -9.65 12.12
N SER A 80 -6.06 -9.46 12.54
CA SER A 80 -6.38 -8.98 13.88
C SER A 80 -5.62 -9.84 14.90
N THR A 81 -5.16 -9.19 15.96
CA THR A 81 -4.48 -9.88 17.06
C THR A 81 -5.48 -10.85 17.68
N GLN A 82 -5.39 -12.12 17.29
CA GLN A 82 -6.18 -13.20 17.85
C GLN A 82 -5.49 -13.72 19.10
N LEU A 83 -6.27 -14.03 20.13
CA LEU A 83 -5.76 -14.56 21.40
C LEU A 83 -4.88 -15.81 21.20
N ALA A 84 -5.27 -16.71 20.28
CA ALA A 84 -4.46 -17.88 19.94
C ALA A 84 -3.05 -17.52 19.45
N ASN A 85 -2.91 -16.45 18.65
CA ASN A 85 -1.61 -15.98 18.19
C ASN A 85 -0.81 -15.32 19.33
N ALA A 86 -1.48 -14.65 20.26
CA ALA A 86 -0.84 -14.04 21.43
C ALA A 86 -0.31 -15.10 22.40
N ILE A 87 -1.09 -16.15 22.67
CA ILE A 87 -0.68 -17.30 23.47
C ILE A 87 0.55 -17.98 22.84
N ILE A 88 0.50 -18.25 21.53
CA ILE A 88 1.64 -18.86 20.83
C ILE A 88 2.86 -17.94 20.93
N HIS A 89 2.71 -16.63 20.72
CA HIS A 89 3.82 -15.68 20.82
C HIS A 89 4.48 -15.68 22.21
N ASP A 90 3.68 -15.61 23.29
CA ASP A 90 4.17 -15.66 24.67
C ASP A 90 4.87 -17.00 24.96
N LYS A 91 4.29 -18.12 24.52
CA LYS A 91 4.90 -19.44 24.70
C LYS A 91 6.19 -19.60 23.90
N VAL A 92 6.25 -19.09 22.66
CA VAL A 92 7.48 -19.04 21.86
C VAL A 92 8.58 -18.32 22.62
N HIS A 93 8.26 -17.16 23.21
CA HIS A 93 9.23 -16.38 23.97
C HIS A 93 9.77 -17.20 25.15
N LYS A 94 8.89 -17.73 26.01
CA LYS A 94 9.30 -18.48 27.21
C LYS A 94 10.10 -19.74 26.91
N VAL A 95 9.69 -20.52 25.90
CA VAL A 95 10.28 -21.84 25.66
C VAL A 95 11.59 -21.75 24.89
N ASN A 96 11.74 -20.72 24.04
CA ASN A 96 12.95 -20.51 23.25
C ASN A 96 13.91 -19.47 23.84
N GLU A 97 13.57 -18.87 24.97
CA GLU A 97 14.49 -18.02 25.73
C GLU A 97 15.75 -18.81 26.10
N GLY A 98 16.93 -18.25 25.80
CA GLY A 98 18.21 -18.89 26.08
C GLY A 98 18.64 -20.02 25.12
N ARG A 99 17.81 -20.44 24.15
CA ARG A 99 18.18 -21.47 23.16
C ARG A 99 18.95 -20.89 21.98
N ALA A 100 19.99 -21.60 21.53
CA ALA A 100 20.78 -21.21 20.37
C ALA A 100 19.97 -21.28 19.06
N CYS A 101 20.44 -20.58 18.03
CA CYS A 101 19.86 -20.67 16.69
C CYS A 101 20.05 -22.09 16.14
N GLY A 102 18.95 -22.82 15.94
CA GLY A 102 18.95 -24.24 15.53
C GLY A 102 18.35 -25.19 16.57
N GLU A 103 18.37 -24.83 17.85
CA GLU A 103 17.80 -25.63 18.97
C GLU A 103 16.40 -25.18 19.39
N LYS A 104 15.88 -24.15 18.72
CA LYS A 104 14.56 -23.59 18.95
C LYS A 104 13.51 -24.62 18.55
N LEU A 105 12.48 -24.76 19.40
CA LEU A 105 11.37 -25.66 19.10
C LEU A 105 10.61 -25.22 17.86
N SER A 106 10.11 -26.20 17.12
CA SER A 106 9.25 -25.94 15.98
C SER A 106 7.90 -25.34 16.41
N LEU A 107 7.24 -24.62 15.50
CA LEU A 107 5.93 -24.05 15.77
C LEU A 107 4.88 -25.11 16.17
N GLN A 108 4.99 -26.32 15.63
CA GLN A 108 4.07 -27.42 15.95
C GLN A 108 4.22 -27.86 17.41
N GLN A 109 5.45 -28.11 17.86
CA GLN A 109 5.74 -28.46 19.26
C GLN A 109 5.29 -27.36 20.21
N ILE A 110 5.47 -26.09 19.84
CA ILE A 110 5.06 -24.97 20.68
C ILE A 110 3.53 -24.86 20.78
N ARG A 111 2.79 -25.19 19.72
CA ARG A 111 1.32 -25.25 19.76
C ARG A 111 0.83 -26.34 20.69
N GLU A 112 1.47 -27.50 20.69
CA GLU A 112 1.17 -28.60 21.62
C GLU A 112 1.47 -28.17 23.06
N LEU A 113 2.67 -27.64 23.32
CA LEU A 113 3.04 -27.12 24.64
C LEU A 113 2.16 -25.98 25.14
N ALA A 114 1.60 -25.16 24.25
CA ALA A 114 0.67 -24.10 24.62
C ALA A 114 -0.73 -24.64 24.93
N ARG A 115 -1.15 -25.74 24.28
CA ARG A 115 -2.43 -26.41 24.53
C ARG A 115 -2.44 -27.11 25.88
N ASP A 116 -1.33 -27.74 26.23
CA ASP A 116 -1.20 -28.56 27.44
C ASP A 116 -0.86 -27.74 28.70
N ASP A 117 -0.60 -26.43 28.55
CA ASP A 117 -0.25 -25.55 29.65
C ASP A 117 -1.52 -25.04 30.37
N PRO A 118 -1.72 -25.41 31.65
CA PRO A 118 -2.90 -25.00 32.42
C PRO A 118 -3.06 -23.48 32.50
N LYS A 119 -1.96 -22.73 32.42
CA LYS A 119 -1.99 -21.26 32.47
C LYS A 119 -2.88 -20.67 31.39
N TYR A 120 -2.85 -21.21 30.17
CA TYR A 120 -3.63 -20.66 29.05
C TYR A 120 -5.07 -21.19 29.01
N GLN A 121 -5.39 -22.23 29.77
CA GLN A 121 -6.75 -22.77 29.85
C GLN A 121 -7.64 -21.94 30.79
N ASP A 122 -7.08 -21.48 31.92
CA ASP A 122 -7.83 -20.77 32.97
C ASP A 122 -7.48 -19.28 33.08
N MET A 123 -7.18 -18.61 31.96
CA MET A 123 -6.87 -17.17 31.98
C MET A 123 -8.09 -16.30 32.26
N SER A 124 -7.90 -15.34 33.16
CA SER A 124 -8.80 -14.21 33.36
C SER A 124 -8.88 -13.32 32.11
N GLN A 125 -9.88 -12.44 32.04
CA GLN A 125 -10.02 -11.51 30.92
C GLN A 125 -8.86 -10.51 30.86
N ASP A 126 -8.41 -10.00 32.00
CA ASP A 126 -7.30 -9.05 32.09
C ASP A 126 -5.99 -9.66 31.56
N GLU A 127 -5.71 -10.93 31.85
CA GLU A 127 -4.54 -11.64 31.32
C GLU A 127 -4.61 -11.85 29.80
N LYS A 128 -5.81 -12.09 29.27
CA LYS A 128 -6.02 -12.20 27.81
C LYS A 128 -5.75 -10.87 27.13
N ASP A 129 -6.24 -9.78 27.71
CA ASP A 129 -6.08 -8.44 27.17
C ASP A 129 -4.62 -7.98 27.26
N GLU A 130 -3.92 -8.35 28.33
CA GLU A 130 -2.47 -8.12 28.46
C GLU A 130 -1.68 -8.82 27.35
N LEU A 131 -1.95 -10.11 27.10
CA LEU A 131 -1.28 -10.86 26.04
C LEU A 131 -1.52 -10.25 24.65
N LEU A 132 -2.74 -9.79 24.40
CA LEU A 132 -3.09 -9.10 23.16
C LEU A 132 -2.34 -7.76 23.04
N ARG A 133 -2.22 -7.02 24.13
CA ARG A 133 -1.46 -5.76 24.18
C ARG A 133 0.02 -6.01 23.90
N THR A 134 0.66 -6.96 24.61
CA THR A 134 2.07 -7.30 24.40
C THR A 134 2.35 -7.74 22.96
N LEU A 135 1.46 -8.54 22.36
CA LEU A 135 1.61 -8.93 20.95
C LEU A 135 1.50 -7.72 20.02
N THR A 136 0.59 -6.79 20.32
CA THR A 136 0.40 -5.57 19.54
C THR A 136 1.63 -4.68 19.61
N GLU A 137 2.14 -4.43 20.82
CA GLU A 137 3.36 -3.66 21.07
C GLU A 137 4.59 -4.29 20.40
N TYR A 138 4.72 -5.61 20.46
CA TYR A 138 5.80 -6.30 19.75
C TYR A 138 5.71 -6.10 18.23
N ARG A 139 4.50 -6.20 17.66
CA ARG A 139 4.28 -5.98 16.22
C ARG A 139 4.55 -4.53 15.82
N THR A 140 4.11 -3.55 16.60
CA THR A 140 4.38 -2.13 16.32
C THR A 140 5.87 -1.85 16.39
N LEU A 141 6.55 -2.34 17.44
CA LEU A 141 8.00 -2.19 17.60
C LEU A 141 8.76 -2.84 16.43
N LYS A 142 8.37 -4.04 16.00
CA LYS A 142 9.01 -4.75 14.89
C LYS A 142 8.77 -4.08 13.53
N ASN A 143 7.63 -3.43 13.36
CA ASN A 143 7.33 -2.65 12.16
C ASN A 143 8.11 -1.33 12.14
N MET A 144 8.36 -0.74 13.30
CA MET A 144 9.12 0.51 13.45
C MET A 144 10.63 0.31 13.62
N SER A 145 11.09 -0.93 13.77
CA SER A 145 12.50 -1.19 14.04
C SER A 145 13.37 -0.92 12.81
N VAL A 146 14.47 -0.20 13.04
CA VAL A 146 15.47 0.08 12.02
C VAL A 146 16.08 -1.23 11.54
N ARG A 147 16.16 -1.42 10.22
CA ARG A 147 16.81 -2.59 9.65
C ARG A 147 18.32 -2.50 9.88
N THR A 148 18.91 -3.54 10.42
CA THR A 148 20.34 -3.58 10.79
C THR A 148 21.28 -3.51 9.58
N MET A 149 20.77 -3.78 8.37
CA MET A 149 21.55 -3.76 7.13
C MET A 149 20.86 -2.88 6.09
N ASN A 150 21.63 -2.01 5.42
CA ASN A 150 21.13 -1.14 4.36
C ASN A 150 20.46 -1.94 3.22
N ALA A 151 21.00 -3.11 2.88
CA ALA A 151 20.39 -4.00 1.89
C ALA A 151 19.01 -4.52 2.34
N ALA A 152 18.82 -4.79 3.64
CA ALA A 152 17.52 -5.19 4.17
C ALA A 152 16.54 -4.00 4.21
N ALA A 153 17.00 -2.81 4.61
CA ALA A 153 16.23 -1.57 4.55
C ALA A 153 15.73 -1.28 3.14
N SER A 154 16.61 -1.39 2.14
CA SER A 154 16.28 -1.14 0.74
C SER A 154 15.25 -2.12 0.18
N ARG A 155 15.35 -3.42 0.52
CA ARG A 155 14.36 -4.42 0.09
C ARG A 155 13.00 -4.19 0.74
N ASP A 156 13.01 -3.83 2.02
CA ASP A 156 11.80 -3.52 2.77
C ASP A 156 11.09 -2.30 2.16
N ALA A 157 11.84 -1.22 1.88
CA ALA A 157 11.35 -0.05 1.17
C ALA A 157 10.78 -0.41 -0.21
N GLN A 158 11.51 -1.16 -1.02
CA GLN A 158 11.06 -1.57 -2.36
C GLN A 158 9.75 -2.38 -2.30
N SER A 159 9.70 -3.41 -1.46
CA SER A 159 8.49 -4.26 -1.34
C SER A 159 7.28 -3.47 -0.81
N THR A 160 7.51 -2.51 0.09
CA THR A 160 6.46 -1.62 0.61
C THR A 160 5.97 -0.67 -0.47
N LEU A 161 6.88 -0.06 -1.24
CA LEU A 161 6.54 0.85 -2.34
C LEU A 161 5.76 0.12 -3.44
N GLU A 162 6.17 -1.08 -3.84
CA GLU A 162 5.43 -1.91 -4.80
C GLU A 162 3.99 -2.22 -4.34
N TYR A 163 3.80 -2.44 -3.04
CA TYR A 163 2.46 -2.59 -2.48
C TYR A 163 1.67 -1.28 -2.54
N VAL A 164 2.28 -0.15 -2.15
CA VAL A 164 1.65 1.17 -2.21
C VAL A 164 1.23 1.51 -3.64
N PHE A 165 2.07 1.23 -4.66
CA PHE A 165 1.71 1.48 -6.06
C PHE A 165 0.45 0.73 -6.47
N LYS A 166 0.32 -0.54 -6.12
CA LYS A 166 -0.91 -1.31 -6.40
C LYS A 166 -2.15 -0.71 -5.73
N VAL A 167 -1.99 -0.19 -4.51
CA VAL A 167 -3.09 0.49 -3.80
C VAL A 167 -3.46 1.80 -4.49
N LEU A 168 -2.46 2.58 -4.91
CA LEU A 168 -2.67 3.85 -5.61
C LEU A 168 -3.25 3.65 -7.02
N ASP A 169 -2.81 2.63 -7.76
CA ASP A 169 -3.40 2.21 -9.04
C ASP A 169 -4.88 1.85 -8.85
N GLY A 170 -5.18 1.02 -7.86
CA GLY A 170 -6.56 0.64 -7.54
C GLY A 170 -7.41 1.85 -7.17
N LEU A 171 -6.87 2.80 -6.39
CA LEU A 171 -7.56 4.02 -6.02
C LEU A 171 -7.85 4.90 -7.25
N ALA A 172 -6.86 5.13 -8.09
CA ALA A 172 -7.00 5.91 -9.32
C ALA A 172 -8.05 5.31 -10.25
N LEU A 173 -8.02 3.99 -10.47
CA LEU A 173 -8.99 3.30 -11.31
C LEU A 173 -10.42 3.35 -10.76
N CYS A 174 -10.60 3.25 -9.44
CA CYS A 174 -11.94 3.22 -8.85
C CYS A 174 -12.57 4.61 -8.67
N THR A 175 -11.75 5.66 -8.59
CA THR A 175 -12.21 7.01 -8.19
C THR A 175 -11.87 8.11 -9.16
N GLY A 176 -11.00 7.87 -10.14
CA GLY A 176 -10.47 8.89 -11.03
C GLY A 176 -9.52 9.88 -10.34
N VAL A 177 -9.07 9.59 -9.11
CA VAL A 177 -8.14 10.45 -8.37
C VAL A 177 -6.74 10.36 -8.98
N TYR A 178 -6.13 11.52 -9.15
CA TYR A 178 -4.75 11.69 -9.59
C TYR A 178 -3.81 11.76 -8.39
N VAL A 179 -2.77 10.92 -8.37
CA VAL A 179 -1.78 10.81 -7.29
C VAL A 179 -0.36 10.77 -7.85
N CYS A 180 0.57 11.45 -7.19
CA CYS A 180 2.00 11.21 -7.34
C CYS A 180 2.65 10.92 -5.99
N LEU A 181 3.71 10.12 -6.01
CA LEU A 181 4.56 9.83 -4.87
C LEU A 181 6.02 9.98 -5.28
N PHE A 182 6.79 10.75 -4.51
CA PHE A 182 8.24 10.84 -4.63
C PHE A 182 8.87 10.21 -3.40
N THR A 183 9.86 9.37 -3.59
CA THR A 183 10.60 8.73 -2.49
C THR A 183 12.09 8.86 -2.76
N THR A 184 12.82 9.36 -1.76
CA THR A 184 14.29 9.39 -1.77
C THR A 184 14.83 8.64 -0.55
N ARG A 185 16.09 8.25 -0.62
CA ARG A 185 16.82 7.79 0.55
C ARG A 185 17.05 8.94 1.54
N GLY A 186 17.08 8.60 2.83
CA GLY A 186 17.34 9.58 3.90
C GLY A 186 18.82 9.77 4.20
N HIS A 187 19.69 8.85 3.79
CA HIS A 187 21.13 8.98 3.96
C HIS A 187 21.89 8.58 2.68
N VAL A 188 22.99 9.26 2.39
CA VAL A 188 23.87 9.00 1.22
C VAL A 188 24.39 7.56 1.13
N TYR A 189 24.46 6.82 2.25
CA TYR A 189 24.95 5.45 2.31
C TYR A 189 23.83 4.41 2.25
N ASP A 190 22.57 4.85 2.23
CA ASP A 190 21.45 3.96 1.99
C ASP A 190 21.48 3.49 0.54
N SER A 191 21.24 2.19 0.37
CA SER A 191 21.28 1.55 -0.95
C SER A 191 19.94 1.66 -1.70
N SER A 192 18.90 2.24 -1.09
CA SER A 192 17.62 2.46 -1.78
C SER A 192 17.77 3.52 -2.85
N GLN A 193 17.35 3.20 -4.06
CA GLN A 193 17.33 4.17 -5.15
C GLN A 193 16.13 5.11 -4.98
N PRO A 194 16.30 6.41 -5.28
CA PRO A 194 15.16 7.30 -5.40
C PRO A 194 14.18 6.80 -6.46
N PHE A 195 12.89 6.93 -6.19
CA PHE A 195 11.83 6.46 -7.08
C PHE A 195 10.65 7.40 -7.06
N TRP A 196 10.07 7.67 -8.23
CA TRP A 196 8.82 8.40 -8.36
C TRP A 196 7.75 7.51 -8.98
N TYR A 197 6.52 7.74 -8.55
CA TYR A 197 5.31 7.14 -9.09
C TYR A 197 4.32 8.26 -9.40
N GLY A 198 3.61 8.14 -10.51
CA GLY A 198 2.52 9.05 -10.87
C GLY A 198 1.45 8.30 -11.63
N THR A 199 0.19 8.56 -11.29
CA THR A 199 -0.97 8.05 -12.03
C THR A 199 -1.20 8.92 -13.27
N ASP A 200 -1.36 8.30 -14.44
CA ASP A 200 -1.73 8.96 -15.70
C ASP A 200 -1.07 10.36 -15.91
N ASN A 201 -1.83 11.38 -16.31
CA ASN A 201 -1.33 12.70 -16.73
C ASN A 201 -0.67 13.53 -15.61
N VAL A 202 -0.50 13.01 -14.39
CA VAL A 202 0.18 13.75 -13.30
C VAL A 202 1.63 14.05 -13.65
N MET A 203 2.28 13.16 -14.40
CA MET A 203 3.66 13.39 -14.84
C MET A 203 3.72 14.52 -15.87
N ASP A 204 2.74 14.58 -16.77
CA ASP A 204 2.61 15.68 -17.73
C ASP A 204 2.33 17.02 -17.03
N PHE A 205 1.59 17.03 -15.91
CA PHE A 205 1.43 18.24 -15.10
C PHE A 205 2.77 18.78 -14.58
N TRP A 206 3.66 17.91 -14.08
CA TRP A 206 4.97 18.35 -13.60
C TRP A 206 5.84 18.90 -14.73
N GLU A 207 5.85 18.25 -15.89
CA GLU A 207 6.66 18.70 -17.03
C GLU A 207 6.07 19.92 -17.74
N ASP A 208 4.77 19.95 -18.01
CA ASP A 208 4.14 20.97 -18.86
C ASP A 208 3.72 22.22 -18.07
N VAL A 209 3.35 22.07 -16.78
CA VAL A 209 2.89 23.20 -15.95
C VAL A 209 4.02 23.72 -15.05
N MET A 210 4.77 22.82 -14.44
CA MET A 210 5.83 23.19 -13.50
C MET A 210 7.21 23.34 -14.17
N ASP A 211 7.35 22.94 -15.45
CA ASP A 211 8.63 22.87 -16.19
C ASP A 211 9.72 22.13 -15.39
N LEU A 212 9.32 21.09 -14.67
CA LEU A 212 10.19 20.25 -13.86
C LEU A 212 9.99 18.79 -14.23
N GLU A 213 11.06 18.14 -14.68
CA GLU A 213 11.03 16.70 -14.86
C GLU A 213 11.00 16.01 -13.49
N ALA A 214 10.25 14.93 -13.34
CA ALA A 214 10.14 14.22 -12.07
C ALA A 214 11.49 13.70 -11.53
N ASN A 215 12.40 13.34 -12.43
CA ASN A 215 13.77 12.99 -12.07
C ASN A 215 14.51 14.17 -11.45
N GLU A 216 14.28 15.39 -11.91
CA GLU A 216 14.86 16.59 -11.30
C GLU A 216 14.28 16.86 -9.92
N ILE A 217 12.96 16.69 -9.76
CA ILE A 217 12.28 16.85 -8.46
C ILE A 217 12.88 15.90 -7.44
N ILE A 218 13.03 14.62 -7.80
CA ILE A 218 13.62 13.62 -6.91
C ILE A 218 15.06 13.92 -6.56
N ARG A 219 15.87 14.37 -7.53
CA ARG A 219 17.27 14.72 -7.26
C ARG A 219 17.38 15.93 -6.36
N LYS A 220 16.49 16.92 -6.50
CA LYS A 220 16.42 18.07 -5.59
C LYS A 220 15.98 17.65 -4.19
N LEU A 221 15.00 16.76 -4.09
CA LEU A 221 14.55 16.22 -2.81
C LEU A 221 15.68 15.42 -2.11
N GLU A 222 16.42 14.61 -2.87
CA GLU A 222 17.58 13.87 -2.38
C GLU A 222 18.74 14.78 -1.95
N GLN A 223 18.95 15.92 -2.64
CA GLN A 223 19.97 16.90 -2.24
C GLN A 223 19.62 17.65 -0.95
N TRP A 224 18.33 17.77 -0.64
CA TRP A 224 17.86 18.47 0.55
C TRP A 224 17.85 17.57 1.80
N ALA A 225 17.50 16.30 1.62
CA ALA A 225 17.42 15.28 2.67
C ALA A 225 18.81 14.93 3.23
#